data_AF-A0AAU1BRU2-F1
#
_entry.id   AF-A0AAU1BRU2-F1
#
_cell.length_a   1.000
_cell.length_b   1.000
_cell.length_c   1.000
_cell.angle_alpha   90.00
_cell.angle_beta   90.00
_cell.angle_gamma   90.00
#
_symmetry.space_group_name_H-M   'P 1'
#
loop_
_entity.id
_entity.type
_entity.pdbx_description
1 polymer ?
#
loop_
_entity_poly.entity_id
_entity_poly.type
_entity_poly.pdbx_seq_one_letter_code
_entity_poly.pdbx_strand_id
1 'polypeptide(L)'
;MTDWTRQAIEAEGPTTVVPVLASILGVDKDTIYDSIRRDDWTMTRVLRIGRRVKIPTVDIVTYLFGHAAPTPDDASPCHLAGSQQVTACATGPQPQSQCGCTPSVTGVVHHLRGA
;
A
#
# COMPACT_ATOMS: atom_id res chain seq x y z
N MET A 1 -18.42 4.64 -27.28
CA MET A 1 -17.81 3.99 -26.10
C MET A 1 -16.49 4.67 -25.88
N THR A 2 -16.22 5.19 -24.69
CA THR A 2 -14.90 5.74 -24.38
C THR A 2 -14.00 4.56 -24.06
N ASP A 3 -12.99 4.31 -24.88
CA ASP A 3 -12.03 3.24 -24.63
C ASP A 3 -11.16 3.62 -23.43
N TRP A 4 -11.48 3.05 -22.26
CA TRP A 4 -10.73 3.27 -21.04
C TRP A 4 -9.40 2.51 -21.11
N THR A 5 -8.29 3.26 -21.10
CA THR A 5 -6.94 2.69 -21.02
C THR A 5 -6.48 2.58 -19.56
N ARG A 6 -5.49 1.72 -19.29
CA ARG A 6 -4.85 1.63 -17.96
C ARG A 6 -4.39 3.00 -17.45
N GLN A 7 -3.69 3.76 -18.29
CA GLN A 7 -3.18 5.08 -17.95
C GLN A 7 -4.31 6.07 -17.62
N ALA A 8 -5.42 6.03 -18.36
CA ALA A 8 -6.55 6.91 -18.10
C ALA A 8 -7.20 6.61 -16.73
N ILE A 9 -7.31 5.33 -16.36
CA ILE A 9 -7.84 4.92 -15.06
C ILE A 9 -6.88 5.34 -13.94
N GLU A 10 -5.57 5.13 -14.10
CA GLU A 10 -4.56 5.54 -13.11
C GLU A 10 -4.51 7.08 -12.93
N ALA A 11 -4.79 7.85 -13.98
CA ALA A 11 -4.84 9.31 -13.93
C ALA A 11 -5.99 9.88 -13.08
N GLU A 12 -7.03 9.09 -12.77
CA GLU A 12 -8.10 9.47 -11.82
C GLU A 12 -7.58 9.64 -10.38
N GLY A 13 -6.33 9.20 -10.12
CA GLY A 13 -5.67 9.29 -8.82
C GLY A 13 -5.86 8.03 -7.97
N PRO A 14 -5.62 8.11 -6.65
CA PRO A 14 -5.60 6.92 -5.78
C PRO A 14 -6.97 6.28 -5.57
N THR A 15 -8.05 7.07 -5.67
CA THR A 15 -9.42 6.59 -5.56
C THR A 15 -10.31 7.34 -6.54
N THR A 16 -11.28 6.63 -7.12
CA THR A 16 -12.32 7.24 -7.95
C THR A 16 -13.71 7.10 -7.30
N VAL A 17 -14.74 7.62 -7.98
CA VAL A 17 -16.15 7.60 -7.56
C VAL A 17 -16.95 6.59 -8.38
N VAL A 18 -18.08 6.12 -7.83
CA VAL A 18 -18.94 5.12 -8.48
C VAL A 18 -19.37 5.49 -9.91
N PRO A 19 -19.75 6.75 -10.23
CA PRO A 19 -20.08 7.11 -11.62
C PRO A 19 -18.95 6.89 -12.62
N VAL A 20 -17.68 7.10 -12.22
CA VAL A 20 -16.52 6.84 -13.09
C VAL A 20 -16.33 5.34 -13.25
N LEU A 21 -16.40 4.57 -12.17
CA LEU A 21 -16.36 3.10 -12.24
C LEU A 21 -17.46 2.53 -13.17
N ALA A 22 -18.68 3.06 -13.08
CA ALA A 22 -19.80 2.68 -13.92
C ALA A 22 -19.50 2.94 -15.41
N SER A 23 -18.92 4.10 -15.72
CA SER A 23 -18.44 4.44 -17.07
C SER A 23 -17.35 3.49 -17.57
N ILE A 24 -16.41 3.11 -16.70
CA ILE A 24 -15.33 2.15 -17.01
C ILE A 24 -15.91 0.77 -17.35
N LEU A 25 -16.85 0.29 -16.55
CA LEU A 25 -17.45 -1.04 -16.69
C LEU A 25 -18.57 -1.11 -17.75
N GLY A 26 -19.01 0.04 -18.27
CA GLY A 26 -20.14 0.10 -19.20
C GLY A 26 -21.47 -0.34 -18.56
N VAL A 27 -21.65 -0.13 -17.26
CA VAL A 27 -22.87 -0.47 -16.51
C VAL A 27 -23.51 0.77 -15.91
N ASP A 28 -24.77 0.65 -15.48
CA ASP A 28 -25.46 1.73 -14.80
C ASP A 28 -24.91 1.95 -13.37
N LYS A 29 -24.76 3.22 -12.97
CA LYS A 29 -24.21 3.59 -11.66
C LYS A 29 -25.10 3.15 -10.49
N ASP A 30 -26.42 3.14 -10.68
CA ASP A 30 -27.37 2.81 -9.62
C ASP A 30 -27.36 1.30 -9.36
N THR A 31 -27.10 0.50 -10.40
CA THR A 31 -26.81 -0.95 -10.24
C THR A 31 -25.61 -1.19 -9.34
N ILE A 32 -24.53 -0.43 -9.50
CA ILE A 32 -23.35 -0.54 -8.62
C ILE A 32 -23.70 -0.07 -7.20
N TYR A 33 -24.37 1.07 -7.04
CA TYR A 33 -24.79 1.55 -5.72
C TYR A 33 -25.68 0.56 -4.99
N ASP A 34 -26.64 -0.06 -5.68
CA ASP A 34 -27.53 -1.07 -5.13
C ASP A 34 -26.77 -2.33 -4.70
N SER A 35 -25.84 -2.81 -5.52
CA SER A 35 -24.97 -3.93 -5.17
C SER A 35 -24.12 -3.64 -3.92
N ILE A 36 -23.54 -2.44 -3.83
CA ILE A 36 -22.77 -2.00 -2.65
C ILE A 36 -23.67 -1.88 -1.41
N ARG A 37 -24.91 -1.43 -1.58
CA ARG A 37 -25.86 -1.26 -0.47
C ARG A 37 -26.38 -2.58 0.07
N ARG A 38 -26.49 -3.59 -0.78
CA ARG A 38 -26.92 -4.96 -0.43
C ARG A 38 -25.77 -5.84 0.05
N ASP A 39 -24.55 -5.30 0.08
CA ASP A 39 -23.31 -6.02 0.39
C ASP A 39 -23.03 -7.21 -0.57
N ASP A 40 -23.57 -7.12 -1.80
CA ASP A 40 -23.33 -8.09 -2.88
C ASP A 40 -22.12 -7.73 -3.75
N TRP A 41 -21.51 -6.56 -3.52
CA TRP A 41 -20.38 -6.07 -4.30
C TRP A 41 -19.07 -6.77 -3.90
N THR A 42 -18.49 -7.54 -4.83
CA THR A 42 -17.28 -8.35 -4.58
C THR A 42 -16.11 -8.00 -5.50
N MET A 43 -16.31 -7.09 -6.46
CA MET A 43 -15.34 -6.82 -7.52
C MET A 43 -14.10 -6.06 -7.02
N THR A 44 -14.31 -5.08 -6.15
CA THR A 44 -13.27 -4.21 -5.58
C THR A 44 -13.58 -3.92 -4.13
N ARG A 45 -12.58 -3.44 -3.36
CA ARG A 45 -12.86 -2.88 -2.05
C ARG A 45 -13.68 -1.60 -2.18
N VAL A 46 -14.47 -1.32 -1.15
CA VAL A 46 -15.31 -0.12 -1.06
C VAL A 46 -14.89 0.67 0.18
N LEU A 47 -14.37 1.87 -0.04
CA LEU A 47 -13.98 2.77 1.04
C LEU A 47 -15.15 3.71 1.34
N ARG A 48 -15.78 3.56 2.50
CA ARG A 48 -16.85 4.44 2.97
C ARG A 48 -16.24 5.59 3.78
N ILE A 49 -16.26 6.80 3.23
CA ILE A 49 -15.75 8.02 3.88
C ILE A 49 -16.94 8.91 4.21
N GLY A 50 -17.44 8.77 5.44
CA GLY A 50 -18.71 9.37 5.85
C GLY A 50 -19.85 8.87 4.96
N ARG A 51 -20.52 9.78 4.26
CA ARG A 51 -21.60 9.45 3.31
C ARG A 51 -21.12 9.16 1.88
N ARG A 52 -19.82 9.28 1.62
CA ARG A 52 -19.25 9.09 0.27
C ARG A 52 -18.70 7.69 0.12
N VAL A 53 -18.87 7.14 -1.08
CA VAL A 53 -18.27 5.89 -1.51
C VAL A 53 -17.08 6.21 -2.41
N LYS A 54 -15.92 5.64 -2.09
CA LYS A 54 -14.68 5.73 -2.86
C LYS A 54 -14.20 4.34 -3.24
N ILE A 55 -13.75 4.20 -4.49
CA ILE A 55 -13.24 2.94 -5.03
C ILE A 55 -11.74 3.10 -5.25
N PRO A 56 -10.88 2.23 -4.68
CA PRO A 56 -9.44 2.29 -4.95
C PRO A 56 -9.16 2.02 -6.42
N THR A 57 -8.43 2.93 -7.05
CA THR A 57 -8.08 2.82 -8.48
C THR A 57 -7.22 1.59 -8.75
N VAL A 58 -6.34 1.24 -7.81
CA VAL A 58 -5.50 0.03 -7.87
C VAL A 58 -6.32 -1.25 -8.00
N ASP A 59 -7.47 -1.34 -7.32
CA ASP A 59 -8.34 -2.52 -7.39
C ASP A 59 -9.00 -2.62 -8.77
N ILE A 60 -9.40 -1.47 -9.35
CA ILE A 60 -9.98 -1.41 -10.70
C ILE A 60 -8.94 -1.86 -11.74
N VAL A 61 -7.71 -1.32 -11.67
CA VAL A 61 -6.62 -1.68 -12.59
C VAL A 61 -6.30 -3.17 -12.48
N THR A 62 -6.20 -3.68 -11.24
CA THR A 62 -5.92 -5.10 -10.99
C THR A 62 -7.02 -6.00 -11.53
N TYR A 63 -8.28 -5.60 -11.38
CA TYR A 63 -9.43 -6.36 -11.88
C TYR A 63 -9.47 -6.41 -13.41
N LEU A 64 -9.22 -5.28 -14.09
CA LEU A 64 -9.36 -5.19 -15.55
C LEU A 64 -8.14 -5.69 -16.32
N PHE A 65 -6.94 -5.46 -15.79
CA PHE A 65 -5.69 -5.74 -16.51
C PHE A 65 -4.84 -6.82 -15.85
N GLY A 66 -5.33 -7.42 -14.77
CA GLY A 66 -4.58 -8.36 -13.95
C GLY A 66 -3.52 -7.69 -13.08
N HIS A 67 -2.89 -8.48 -12.23
CA HIS A 67 -1.69 -8.05 -11.52
C HIS A 67 -0.58 -7.86 -12.57
N ALA A 68 0.08 -6.70 -12.55
CA ALA A 68 1.37 -6.61 -13.21
C ALA A 68 2.25 -7.67 -12.54
N ALA A 69 2.72 -8.66 -13.32
CA ALA A 69 3.74 -9.57 -12.83
C ALA A 69 4.87 -8.69 -12.29
N PRO A 70 5.37 -8.93 -11.07
CA PRO A 70 6.53 -8.20 -10.60
C PRO A 70 7.62 -8.44 -11.62
N THR A 71 7.95 -7.42 -12.41
CA THR A 71 9.17 -7.43 -13.19
C THR A 71 10.29 -7.59 -12.17
N PRO A 72 11.16 -8.61 -12.29
CA PRO A 72 12.27 -8.81 -11.37
C PRO A 72 13.22 -7.60 -11.25
N ASP A 73 13.04 -6.59 -12.10
CA ASP A 73 13.82 -5.36 -12.17
C ASP A 73 13.46 -4.27 -11.14
N ASP A 74 12.34 -4.41 -10.41
CA ASP A 74 12.10 -3.59 -9.21
C ASP A 74 12.44 -4.37 -7.92
N ALA A 75 13.47 -5.22 -8.03
CA ALA A 75 14.43 -5.32 -6.94
C ALA A 75 15.06 -3.93 -6.76
N SER A 76 14.31 -3.04 -6.12
CA SER A 76 14.85 -1.80 -5.58
C SER A 76 16.18 -2.13 -4.90
N PRO A 77 17.31 -1.55 -5.33
CA PRO A 77 18.56 -1.62 -4.60
C PRO A 77 18.46 -0.74 -3.36
N CYS A 78 17.45 -0.96 -2.54
CA CYS A 78 17.61 -0.90 -1.10
C CYS A 78 18.33 -2.18 -0.63
N HIS A 79 19.41 -2.58 -1.31
CA HIS A 79 20.60 -2.94 -0.58
C HIS A 79 21.03 -1.68 0.17
N LEU A 80 20.49 -1.51 1.37
CA LEU A 80 21.24 -0.89 2.45
C LEU A 80 22.54 -1.69 2.57
N ALA A 81 23.56 -1.27 1.84
CA ALA A 81 24.93 -1.31 2.31
C ALA A 81 24.95 -0.50 3.62
N GLY A 82 24.47 -1.10 4.71
CA GLY A 82 24.26 -0.42 5.98
C GLY A 82 23.05 -0.86 6.82
N SER A 83 22.71 -2.14 6.91
CA SER A 83 21.99 -2.66 8.08
C SER A 83 22.18 -4.16 8.21
N GLN A 84 23.18 -4.54 9.01
CA GLN A 84 23.31 -5.88 9.55
C GLN A 84 22.09 -6.17 10.43
N GLN A 85 21.03 -6.74 9.85
CA GLN A 85 20.02 -7.44 10.63
C GLN A 85 20.38 -8.92 10.65
N VAL A 86 21.18 -9.24 11.66
CA VAL A 86 21.01 -10.39 12.55
C VAL A 86 20.43 -11.61 11.85
N THR A 87 21.34 -12.48 11.39
CA THR A 87 21.10 -13.92 11.29
C THR A 87 20.51 -14.38 12.62
N ALA A 88 19.19 -14.59 12.65
CA ALA A 88 18.56 -15.34 13.71
C ALA A 88 19.15 -16.76 13.64
N CYS A 89 20.11 -17.02 14.52
CA CYS A 89 20.62 -18.35 14.79
C CYS A 89 19.43 -19.23 15.16
N ALA A 90 19.04 -20.11 14.25
CA ALA A 90 18.29 -21.29 14.63
C ALA A 90 19.20 -22.17 15.50
N THR A 91 18.64 -22.60 16.62
CA THR A 91 19.06 -23.73 17.48
C THR A 91 20.03 -23.42 18.63
N GLY A 92 19.48 -23.02 19.77
CA GLY A 92 20.13 -23.15 21.08
C GLY A 92 19.66 -22.12 22.11
N PRO A 93 19.24 -22.51 23.33
CA PRO A 93 18.92 -21.55 24.39
C PRO A 93 20.22 -21.07 25.04
N GLN A 94 20.64 -19.83 24.81
CA GLN A 94 21.77 -19.23 25.54
C GLN A 94 21.40 -17.83 26.10
N PRO A 95 21.72 -17.55 27.39
CA PRO A 95 21.18 -16.42 28.15
C PRO A 95 21.64 -15.03 27.69
N GLN A 96 20.74 -14.07 27.92
CA GLN A 96 20.63 -12.74 27.30
C GLN A 96 21.60 -11.69 27.87
N SER A 97 22.72 -12.09 28.46
CA SER A 97 23.53 -11.22 29.32
C SER A 97 24.81 -10.68 28.67
N GLN A 98 25.00 -10.83 27.35
CA GLN A 98 26.28 -10.49 26.71
C GLN A 98 26.21 -9.77 25.36
N CYS A 99 25.11 -9.07 25.05
CA CYS A 99 25.14 -8.06 23.99
C CYS A 99 25.79 -6.77 24.53
N GLY A 100 27.12 -6.72 24.50
CA GLY A 100 27.88 -5.50 24.69
C GLY A 100 27.77 -4.60 23.45
N CYS A 101 26.71 -3.79 23.37
CA CYS A 101 26.61 -2.72 22.39
C CYS A 101 27.26 -1.46 22.97
N THR A 102 28.50 -1.18 22.61
CA THR A 102 29.12 0.14 22.82
C THR A 102 28.70 1.09 21.69
N PRO A 103 27.95 2.18 21.95
CA PRO A 103 27.75 3.21 20.94
C PRO A 103 29.05 4.01 20.78
N SER A 104 29.73 3.87 19.64
CA SER A 104 30.70 4.87 19.18
C SER A 104 29.94 6.11 18.71
N VAL A 105 29.64 7.02 19.64
CA VAL A 105 29.14 8.35 19.31
C VAL A 105 30.06 9.38 19.94
N THR A 106 31.03 9.85 19.15
CA THR A 106 31.74 11.10 19.42
C THR A 106 30.80 12.24 19.04
N GLY A 107 29.97 12.65 19.98
CA GLY A 107 29.12 13.84 19.89
C GLY A 107 29.15 14.55 21.24
N VAL A 108 29.71 15.76 21.29
CA VAL A 108 29.73 16.59 22.49
C VAL A 108 28.31 17.08 22.76
N VAL A 109 27.68 16.55 23.80
CA VAL A 109 26.39 17.05 24.31
C VAL A 109 26.68 18.10 25.38
N HIS A 110 26.46 19.38 25.06
CA HIS A 110 26.42 20.44 26.07
C HIS A 110 25.10 20.33 26.85
N HIS A 111 25.19 19.92 28.12
CA HIS A 111 24.06 20.00 29.05
C HIS A 111 23.74 21.47 29.37
N LEU A 112 22.57 21.96 28.93
CA LEU A 112 21.98 23.17 29.48
C LEU A 112 21.38 22.83 30.85
N ARG A 113 22.08 23.25 31.91
CA ARG A 113 21.66 23.15 33.31
C ARG A 113 20.64 24.26 33.59
N GLY A 114 19.50 23.88 34.17
CA GLY A 114 18.43 24.80 34.54
C GLY A 114 18.83 25.86 35.56
N ALA A 115 18.01 26.91 35.59
CA ALA A 115 17.82 27.83 36.70
C ALA A 115 16.31 28.06 36.84
#